data_AF-A0A1U7GKN2-F1
#
_entry.id   AF-A0A1U7GKN2-F1
#
_cell.length_a   1.000
_cell.length_b   1.000
_cell.length_c   1.000
_cell.angle_alpha   90.00
_cell.angle_beta   90.00
_cell.angle_gamma   90.00
#
_symmetry.space_group_name_H-M   'P 1'
#
loop_
_entity.id
_entity.type
_entity.pdbx_description
1 polymer ?
#
loop_
_entity_poly.entity_id
_entity_poly.type
_entity_poly.pdbx_seq_one_letter_code
_entity_poly.pdbx_strand_id
1 'polypeptide(L)'
;MPAKLITTGLDRLIRKAGSLSALDMTGLLLDWEDLLDRDNEAGILAGIDGYGRPITPVKYRPKPPKRRISATFVILNRPNDNPTTSWYRTMDGPALAPRRKDSRSIKNFVTAHQRLSDRAWVAYGAWKNVLDPAGRPFLPCHFRGEGRLPVRDLAHVRPDTERQARSMLQAFVRRKLKEA
;
A
#
# COMPACT_ATOMS: atom_id res chain seq x y z
N MET A 1 35.93 -48.04 -29.80
CA MET A 1 34.66 -47.36 -30.15
C MET A 1 34.61 -46.03 -29.40
N PRO A 2 34.41 -44.88 -30.07
CA PRO A 2 34.29 -43.61 -29.37
C PRO A 2 32.95 -43.54 -28.63
N ALA A 3 33.00 -43.24 -27.33
CA ALA A 3 31.80 -42.98 -26.53
C ALA A 3 31.20 -41.62 -26.91
N LYS A 4 29.89 -41.59 -27.20
CA LYS A 4 29.16 -40.36 -27.53
C LYS A 4 28.45 -39.85 -26.28
N LEU A 5 28.93 -38.73 -25.72
CA LEU A 5 28.27 -38.07 -24.59
C LEU A 5 27.01 -37.34 -25.09
N ILE A 6 25.84 -37.65 -24.52
CA ILE A 6 24.57 -36.97 -24.85
C ILE A 6 24.37 -35.83 -23.85
N THR A 7 24.56 -34.59 -24.30
CA THR A 7 24.49 -33.38 -23.44
C THR A 7 23.16 -32.63 -23.53
N THR A 8 22.22 -33.06 -24.37
CA THR A 8 20.97 -32.33 -24.66
C THR A 8 20.16 -31.95 -23.42
N GLY A 9 20.15 -32.79 -22.38
CA GLY A 9 19.51 -32.49 -21.10
C GLY A 9 20.22 -31.36 -20.33
N LEU A 10 21.56 -31.38 -20.31
CA LEU A 10 22.38 -30.34 -19.71
C LEU A 10 22.22 -29.02 -20.45
N ASP A 11 22.22 -29.04 -21.79
CA ASP A 11 22.04 -27.85 -22.63
C ASP A 11 20.68 -27.18 -22.42
N ARG A 12 19.63 -27.98 -22.14
CA ARG A 12 18.30 -27.49 -21.78
C ARG A 12 18.31 -26.83 -20.40
N LEU A 13 18.99 -27.41 -19.42
CA LEU A 13 19.13 -26.82 -18.09
C LEU A 13 19.93 -25.52 -18.12
N ILE A 14 21.02 -25.47 -18.89
CA ILE A 14 21.83 -24.26 -19.09
C ILE A 14 20.99 -23.15 -19.71
N ARG A 15 20.20 -23.44 -20.75
CA ARG A 15 19.28 -22.44 -21.35
C ARG A 15 18.25 -21.93 -20.35
N LYS A 16 17.64 -22.82 -19.56
CA LYS A 16 16.67 -22.43 -18.51
C LYS A 16 17.30 -21.60 -17.40
N ALA A 17 18.52 -21.91 -16.99
CA ALA A 17 19.26 -21.10 -16.02
C ALA A 17 19.61 -19.72 -16.62
N GLY A 18 20.02 -19.68 -17.88
CA GLY A 18 20.29 -18.44 -18.61
C GLY A 18 19.06 -17.54 -18.74
N SER A 19 17.88 -18.09 -19.05
CA SER A 19 16.65 -17.30 -19.19
C SER A 19 16.21 -16.64 -17.88
N LEU A 20 16.54 -17.25 -16.73
CA LEU A 20 16.27 -16.69 -15.41
C LEU A 20 17.22 -15.56 -15.01
N SER A 21 18.40 -15.47 -15.64
CA SER A 21 19.40 -14.44 -15.32
C SER A 21 19.08 -13.06 -15.90
N ALA A 22 18.19 -12.99 -16.89
CA ALA A 22 17.80 -11.76 -17.59
C ALA A 22 16.28 -11.52 -17.52
N LEU A 23 15.66 -11.81 -16.36
CA LEU A 23 14.22 -11.60 -16.17
C LEU A 23 13.87 -10.12 -16.17
N ASP A 24 12.98 -9.74 -17.09
CA ASP A 24 12.25 -8.48 -16.99
C ASP A 24 11.10 -8.63 -15.99
N MET A 25 11.27 -8.01 -14.83
CA MET A 25 10.32 -8.04 -13.71
C MET A 25 9.28 -6.91 -13.79
N THR A 26 9.37 -6.00 -14.76
CA THR A 26 8.57 -4.76 -14.83
C THR A 26 7.08 -5.04 -14.75
N GLY A 27 6.57 -6.00 -15.51
CA GLY A 27 5.15 -6.37 -15.48
C GLY A 27 4.68 -6.87 -14.10
N LEU A 28 5.47 -7.72 -13.43
CA LEU A 28 5.13 -8.20 -12.09
C LEU A 28 5.16 -7.06 -11.06
N LEU A 29 6.10 -6.12 -11.20
CA LEU A 29 6.23 -4.99 -10.29
C LEU A 29 5.05 -4.01 -10.41
N LEU A 30 4.58 -3.76 -11.63
CA LEU A 30 3.34 -2.99 -11.86
C LEU A 30 2.13 -3.68 -11.22
N ASP A 31 1.99 -5.00 -11.38
CA ASP A 31 0.92 -5.74 -10.73
C ASP A 31 1.01 -5.66 -9.18
N TRP A 32 2.22 -5.63 -8.63
CA TRP A 32 2.45 -5.43 -7.20
C TRP A 32 2.12 -4.01 -6.74
N GLU A 33 2.40 -2.99 -7.54
CA GLU A 33 1.97 -1.62 -7.25
C GLU A 33 0.45 -1.50 -7.16
N ASP A 34 -0.27 -2.03 -8.16
CA ASP A 34 -1.74 -2.07 -8.15
C ASP A 34 -2.30 -2.83 -6.94
N LEU A 35 -1.58 -3.85 -6.49
CA LEU A 35 -1.92 -4.61 -5.30
C LEU A 35 -1.70 -3.78 -4.02
N LEU A 36 -0.62 -3.01 -3.92
CA LEU A 36 -0.34 -2.12 -2.78
C LEU A 36 -1.36 -0.98 -2.68
N ASP A 37 -1.75 -0.37 -3.80
CA ASP A 37 -2.74 0.70 -3.82
C ASP A 37 -4.11 0.21 -3.32
N ARG A 38 -4.57 -0.93 -3.85
CA ARG A 38 -5.80 -1.59 -3.41
C ARG A 38 -5.75 -2.00 -1.93
N ASP A 39 -4.62 -2.54 -1.47
CA ASP A 39 -4.43 -2.90 -0.07
C ASP A 39 -4.52 -1.68 0.85
N ASN A 40 -3.85 -0.59 0.48
CA ASN A 40 -3.89 0.66 1.23
C ASN A 40 -5.33 1.18 1.39
N GLU A 41 -6.06 1.31 0.28
CA GLU A 41 -7.46 1.74 0.32
C GLU A 41 -8.33 0.79 1.15
N ALA A 42 -8.33 -0.51 0.81
CA ALA A 42 -9.24 -1.48 1.41
C ALA A 42 -9.00 -1.63 2.91
N GLY A 43 -7.73 -1.73 3.33
CA GLY A 43 -7.41 -1.92 4.73
C GLY A 43 -7.64 -0.67 5.58
N ILE A 44 -7.38 0.53 5.06
CA ILE A 44 -7.72 1.77 5.75
C ILE A 44 -9.24 1.87 5.93
N LEU A 45 -10.03 1.59 4.89
CA LEU A 45 -11.50 1.64 4.95
C LEU A 45 -12.09 0.59 5.89
N ALA A 46 -11.47 -0.59 5.97
CA ALA A 46 -11.82 -1.62 6.94
C ALA A 46 -11.39 -1.27 8.38
N GLY A 47 -10.59 -0.20 8.56
CA GLY A 47 -10.09 0.22 9.86
C GLY A 47 -9.07 -0.76 10.44
N ILE A 48 -8.24 -1.36 9.58
CA ILE A 48 -7.15 -2.26 9.96
C ILE A 48 -5.78 -1.66 9.65
N ASP A 49 -4.82 -1.95 10.51
CA ASP A 49 -3.43 -1.51 10.41
C ASP A 49 -2.66 -2.32 9.36
N GLY A 50 -1.40 -1.98 9.12
CA GLY A 50 -0.54 -2.68 8.16
C GLY A 50 -0.21 -4.12 8.57
N TYR A 51 -0.51 -4.52 9.80
CA TYR A 51 -0.36 -5.89 10.30
C TYR A 51 -1.68 -6.69 10.20
N GLY A 52 -2.75 -6.08 9.66
CA GLY A 52 -4.07 -6.70 9.57
C GLY A 52 -4.87 -6.66 10.89
N ARG A 53 -4.48 -5.83 11.87
CA ARG A 53 -5.14 -5.73 13.17
C ARG A 53 -6.10 -4.53 13.21
N PRO A 54 -7.22 -4.60 13.94
CA PRO A 54 -8.11 -3.46 14.08
C PRO A 54 -7.41 -2.23 14.67
N ILE A 55 -7.59 -1.07 14.04
CA ILE A 55 -7.09 0.21 14.50
C ILE A 55 -7.96 0.74 15.64
N THR A 56 -7.33 1.29 16.68
CA THR A 56 -8.07 1.95 17.77
C THR A 56 -8.93 3.11 17.23
N PRO A 57 -10.26 3.07 17.42
CA PRO A 57 -11.15 4.13 16.97
C PRO A 57 -10.82 5.49 17.60
N VAL A 58 -11.29 6.57 17.00
CA VAL A 58 -11.24 7.89 17.64
C VAL A 58 -12.21 7.94 18.82
N LYS A 59 -11.80 8.58 19.93
CA LYS A 59 -12.64 8.73 21.14
C LYS A 59 -13.91 9.55 20.91
N TYR A 60 -13.87 10.47 19.95
CA TYR A 60 -14.98 11.34 19.61
C TYR A 60 -15.71 10.78 18.38
N ARG A 61 -16.41 9.67 18.53
CA ARG A 61 -17.38 9.22 17.50
C ARG A 61 -18.59 10.16 17.45
N PRO A 62 -19.31 10.22 16.32
CA PRO A 62 -20.23 11.32 16.04
C PRO A 62 -21.30 11.47 17.12
N LYS A 63 -21.43 12.70 17.62
CA LYS A 63 -22.70 13.13 18.23
C LYS A 63 -23.69 13.23 17.07
N PRO A 64 -24.93 12.71 17.18
CA PRO A 64 -25.94 12.90 16.15
C PRO A 64 -26.05 14.41 15.87
N PRO A 65 -26.08 14.82 14.59
CA PRO A 65 -26.13 16.24 14.25
C PRO A 65 -27.38 16.84 14.90
N LYS A 66 -27.20 17.86 15.75
CA LYS A 66 -28.33 18.72 16.13
C LYS A 66 -28.78 19.38 14.84
N ARG A 67 -29.92 18.96 14.29
CA ARG A 67 -30.48 19.47 13.04
C ARG A 67 -30.53 21.00 13.06
N ARG A 68 -29.57 21.64 12.40
CA ARG A 68 -29.69 22.98 11.85
C ARG A 68 -29.03 22.93 10.49
N ILE A 69 -29.87 22.76 9.47
CA ILE A 69 -29.47 22.82 8.07
C ILE A 69 -29.09 24.27 7.81
N SER A 70 -27.80 24.53 7.61
CA SER A 70 -27.35 25.67 6.83
C SER A 70 -26.50 25.08 5.72
N ALA A 71 -27.09 25.04 4.53
CA ALA A 71 -26.45 24.60 3.30
C ALA A 71 -25.48 25.69 2.83
N THR A 72 -24.38 25.88 3.54
CA THR A 72 -23.20 26.51 2.97
C THR A 72 -22.22 25.39 2.71
N PHE A 73 -22.13 24.95 1.46
CA PHE A 73 -21.09 24.05 0.98
C PHE A 73 -19.77 24.85 1.05
N VAL A 74 -19.18 24.92 2.23
CA VAL A 74 -17.93 25.68 2.40
C VAL A 74 -16.82 24.83 1.80
N ILE A 75 -16.47 25.10 0.54
CA ILE A 75 -15.17 24.75 -0.01
C ILE A 75 -14.17 25.59 0.76
N LEU A 76 -13.75 25.05 1.89
CA LEU A 76 -12.76 25.65 2.73
C LEU A 76 -11.42 25.32 2.08
N ASN A 77 -10.87 26.28 1.33
CA ASN A 77 -9.46 26.35 0.93
C ASN A 77 -8.61 26.35 2.22
N ARG A 78 -8.53 25.19 2.87
CA ARG A 78 -7.84 24.98 4.14
C ARG A 78 -6.44 24.48 3.86
N PRO A 79 -5.46 24.91 4.67
CA PRO A 79 -4.10 24.38 4.60
C PRO A 79 -4.11 22.85 4.58
N ASN A 80 -3.51 22.29 3.53
CA ASN A 80 -3.35 20.87 3.29
C ASN A 80 -4.65 20.04 3.28
N ASP A 81 -5.83 20.64 3.02
CA ASP A 81 -7.12 19.93 3.04
C ASP A 81 -7.42 19.25 4.40
N ASN A 82 -7.06 19.91 5.51
CA ASN A 82 -7.38 19.46 6.85
C ASN A 82 -8.84 19.78 7.23
N PRO A 83 -9.62 18.85 7.81
CA PRO A 83 -10.93 19.18 8.36
C PRO A 83 -10.83 19.97 9.69
N THR A 84 -11.80 20.84 9.98
CA THR A 84 -11.92 21.42 11.34
C THR A 84 -12.35 20.35 12.33
N THR A 85 -12.05 20.53 13.62
CA THR A 85 -12.49 19.61 14.68
C THR A 85 -14.01 19.40 14.69
N SER A 86 -14.79 20.45 14.42
CA SER A 86 -16.25 20.37 14.33
C SER A 86 -16.70 19.50 13.15
N TRP A 87 -16.09 19.67 11.97
CA TRP A 87 -16.42 18.89 10.79
C TRP A 87 -15.92 17.44 10.89
N TYR A 88 -14.72 17.21 11.44
CA TYR A 88 -14.22 15.85 11.68
C TYR A 88 -15.21 15.08 12.57
N ARG A 89 -15.76 15.72 13.61
CA ARG A 89 -16.73 15.09 14.54
C ARG A 89 -18.03 14.63 13.87
N THR A 90 -18.38 15.13 12.68
CA THR A 90 -19.58 14.68 11.95
C THR A 90 -19.30 13.55 10.97
N MET A 91 -18.02 13.19 10.76
CA MET A 91 -17.62 12.16 9.82
C MET A 91 -17.77 10.76 10.43
N ASP A 92 -18.13 9.77 9.61
CA ASP A 92 -18.39 8.39 10.00
C ASP A 92 -17.30 7.40 9.58
N GLY A 93 -16.27 7.88 8.87
CA GLY A 93 -15.15 7.06 8.42
C GLY A 93 -14.24 6.55 9.55
N PRO A 94 -13.40 5.54 9.27
CA PRO A 94 -12.46 4.99 10.23
C PRO A 94 -11.39 6.03 10.64
N ALA A 95 -10.63 5.70 11.69
CA ALA A 95 -9.50 6.51 12.08
C ALA A 95 -8.49 6.62 10.92
N LEU A 96 -7.86 7.80 10.78
CA LEU A 96 -6.98 8.17 9.66
C LEU A 96 -7.68 8.34 8.30
N ALA A 97 -8.89 7.80 8.11
CA ALA A 97 -9.72 8.06 6.92
C ALA A 97 -11.16 8.51 7.25
N PRO A 98 -11.32 9.65 7.95
CA PRO A 98 -12.64 10.12 8.35
C PRO A 98 -13.52 10.48 7.14
N ARG A 99 -12.93 10.90 6.02
CA ARG A 99 -13.63 11.18 4.75
C ARG A 99 -13.74 9.95 3.84
N ARG A 100 -13.57 8.74 4.36
CA ARG A 100 -13.55 7.49 3.57
C ARG A 100 -12.51 7.63 2.43
N LYS A 101 -12.88 7.27 1.19
CA LYS A 101 -12.01 7.36 0.00
C LYS A 101 -11.44 8.76 -0.25
N ASP A 102 -12.10 9.82 0.23
CA ASP A 102 -11.63 11.20 0.09
C ASP A 102 -10.59 11.62 1.14
N SER A 103 -10.12 10.69 1.95
CA SER A 103 -9.09 10.95 2.96
C SER A 103 -7.69 10.94 2.33
N ARG A 104 -6.83 11.85 2.79
CA ARG A 104 -5.46 12.01 2.28
C ARG A 104 -4.57 10.77 2.47
N SER A 105 -4.86 9.96 3.50
CA SER A 105 -4.19 8.66 3.70
C SER A 105 -4.50 7.63 2.60
N ILE A 106 -5.54 7.87 1.80
CA ILE A 106 -5.89 7.06 0.62
C ILE A 106 -5.48 7.84 -0.64
N LYS A 107 -6.05 9.03 -0.86
CA LYS A 107 -5.83 9.82 -2.09
C LYS A 107 -4.39 10.16 -2.40
N ASN A 108 -3.56 10.31 -1.38
CA ASN A 108 -2.16 10.69 -1.58
C ASN A 108 -1.19 9.53 -1.34
N PHE A 109 -1.70 8.30 -1.25
CA PHE A 109 -0.85 7.13 -1.38
C PHE A 109 -0.39 7.03 -2.84
N VAL A 110 0.90 6.80 -3.01
CA VAL A 110 1.53 6.65 -4.32
C VAL A 110 2.42 5.43 -4.28
N THR A 111 2.48 4.72 -5.39
CA THR A 111 3.32 3.54 -5.55
C THR A 111 4.46 3.84 -6.52
N ALA A 112 5.52 3.06 -6.39
CA ALA A 112 6.59 3.01 -7.36
C ALA A 112 7.31 1.66 -7.27
N HIS A 113 8.05 1.31 -8.31
CA HIS A 113 8.93 0.17 -8.31
C HIS A 113 10.32 0.55 -8.82
N GLN A 114 11.31 -0.22 -8.38
CA GLN A 114 12.67 -0.09 -8.88
C GLN A 114 13.47 -1.38 -8.74
N ARG A 115 14.53 -1.48 -9.54
CA ARG A 115 15.58 -2.48 -9.34
C ARG A 115 16.58 -1.92 -8.32
N LEU A 116 16.71 -2.57 -7.16
CA LEU A 116 17.64 -2.19 -6.10
C LEU A 116 19.06 -2.72 -6.36
N SER A 117 19.16 -3.89 -6.97
CA SER A 117 20.45 -4.51 -7.33
C SER A 117 20.24 -5.53 -8.44
N ASP A 118 21.31 -6.20 -8.84
CA ASP A 118 21.21 -7.29 -9.80
C ASP A 118 20.30 -8.43 -9.35
N ARG A 119 20.04 -8.55 -8.04
CA ARG A 119 19.30 -9.64 -7.41
C ARG A 119 18.06 -9.18 -6.65
N ALA A 120 17.73 -7.90 -6.68
CA ALA A 120 16.63 -7.35 -5.89
C ALA A 120 15.81 -6.35 -6.70
N TRP A 121 14.51 -6.61 -6.74
CA TRP A 121 13.49 -5.72 -7.27
C TRP A 121 12.48 -5.46 -6.15
N VAL A 122 11.97 -4.24 -6.11
CA VAL A 122 11.02 -3.81 -5.08
C VAL A 122 9.90 -3.02 -5.72
N ALA A 123 8.67 -3.27 -5.26
CA ALA A 123 7.56 -2.34 -5.38
C ALA A 123 7.26 -1.82 -3.97
N TYR A 124 7.03 -0.52 -3.84
CA TYR A 124 6.78 0.13 -2.55
C TYR A 124 5.70 1.19 -2.68
N GLY A 125 5.04 1.47 -1.55
CA GLY A 125 4.07 2.55 -1.42
C GLY A 125 4.57 3.62 -0.47
N ALA A 126 4.18 4.87 -0.71
CA ALA A 126 4.49 6.02 0.14
C ALA A 126 3.32 7.01 0.15
N TRP A 127 3.24 7.82 1.21
CA TRP A 127 2.24 8.89 1.29
C TRP A 127 2.88 10.24 0.98
N LYS A 128 2.37 10.91 -0.06
CA LYS A 128 2.79 12.26 -0.44
C LYS A 128 1.87 13.30 0.22
N ASN A 129 2.39 14.42 0.71
CA ASN A 129 1.57 15.55 1.18
C ASN A 129 0.49 15.19 2.23
N VAL A 130 0.71 14.17 3.07
CA VAL A 130 -0.17 13.88 4.21
C VAL A 130 0.35 14.65 5.43
N LEU A 131 -0.05 15.92 5.49
CA LEU A 131 0.49 16.91 6.42
C LEU A 131 -0.57 17.42 7.41
N ASP A 132 -0.14 17.84 8.60
CA ASP A 132 -0.99 18.54 9.57
C ASP A 132 -1.26 20.00 9.13
N PRO A 133 -2.06 20.78 9.87
CA PRO A 133 -2.32 22.20 9.54
C PRO A 133 -1.07 23.09 9.55
N ALA A 134 -0.02 22.69 10.27
CA ALA A 134 1.26 23.39 10.34
C ALA A 134 2.26 22.92 9.26
N GLY A 135 1.86 22.02 8.36
CA GLY A 135 2.70 21.50 7.29
C GLY A 135 3.65 20.38 7.71
N ARG A 136 3.49 19.79 8.90
CA ARG A 136 4.34 18.70 9.39
C ARG A 136 3.82 17.33 8.96
N PRO A 137 4.68 16.31 8.76
CA PRO A 137 4.23 14.95 8.46
C PRO A 137 3.24 14.42 9.51
N PHE A 138 2.05 14.02 9.07
CA PHE A 138 0.96 13.62 9.98
C PHE A 138 1.00 12.13 10.37
N LEU A 139 1.30 11.25 9.41
CA LEU A 139 1.24 9.81 9.62
C LEU A 139 2.32 9.26 10.57
N PRO A 140 3.59 9.73 10.54
CA PRO A 140 4.62 9.21 11.44
C PRO A 140 4.25 9.32 12.93
N CYS A 141 3.60 10.42 13.34
CA CYS A 141 3.12 10.59 14.71
C CYS A 141 2.13 9.50 15.11
N HIS A 142 1.26 9.08 14.18
CA HIS A 142 0.28 8.01 14.41
C HIS A 142 0.89 6.62 14.37
N PHE A 143 1.92 6.41 13.55
CA PHE A 143 2.59 5.10 13.45
C PHE A 143 3.39 4.79 14.72
N ARG A 144 3.94 5.83 15.38
CA ARG A 144 4.75 5.68 16.58
C ARG A 144 4.03 6.01 17.89
N GLY A 145 2.79 6.49 17.81
CA GLY A 145 2.03 6.93 19.01
C GLY A 145 2.62 8.17 19.69
N GLU A 146 3.27 9.04 18.93
CA GLU A 146 3.88 10.28 19.45
C GLU A 146 2.80 11.17 20.10
N GLY A 147 3.17 11.87 21.18
CA GLY A 147 2.21 12.74 21.89
C GLY A 147 1.07 11.98 22.59
N ARG A 148 1.28 10.70 22.96
CA ARG A 148 0.28 9.82 23.59
C ARG A 148 -0.92 9.50 22.67
N LEU A 149 -0.70 9.55 21.37
CA LEU A 149 -1.68 9.08 20.39
C LEU A 149 -1.74 7.55 20.40
N PRO A 150 -2.92 6.93 20.17
CA PRO A 150 -2.97 5.50 19.86
C PRO A 150 -2.13 5.21 18.61
N VAL A 151 -1.39 4.10 18.65
CA VAL A 151 -0.63 3.59 17.50
C VAL A 151 -1.61 3.13 16.41
N ARG A 152 -1.38 3.58 15.18
CA ARG A 152 -2.19 3.28 13.99
C ARG A 152 -1.27 3.10 12.79
N ASP A 153 -0.38 2.11 12.87
CA ASP A 153 0.69 1.93 11.90
C ASP A 153 0.17 1.32 10.58
N LEU A 154 0.21 2.11 9.51
CA LEU A 154 -0.22 1.69 8.17
C LEU A 154 0.96 1.26 7.30
N ALA A 155 2.21 1.42 7.74
CA ALA A 155 3.39 1.35 6.88
C ALA A 155 3.75 -0.07 6.38
N HIS A 156 3.05 -1.09 6.86
CA HIS A 156 3.32 -2.49 6.52
C HIS A 156 2.39 -2.99 5.41
N VAL A 157 2.96 -3.81 4.52
CA VAL A 157 2.16 -4.62 3.59
C VAL A 157 1.41 -5.67 4.40
N ARG A 158 0.09 -5.69 4.27
CA ARG A 158 -0.73 -6.62 5.06
C ARG A 158 -0.43 -8.07 4.71
N PRO A 159 -0.59 -9.01 5.67
CA PRO A 159 -0.25 -10.41 5.46
C PRO A 159 -0.95 -11.06 4.26
N ASP A 160 -2.20 -10.69 3.98
CA ASP A 160 -2.99 -11.26 2.88
C ASP A 160 -2.44 -10.81 1.52
N THR A 161 -2.06 -9.54 1.46
CA THR A 161 -1.43 -8.88 0.31
C THR A 161 -0.04 -9.44 0.07
N GLU A 162 0.74 -9.70 1.12
CA GLU A 162 2.02 -10.40 1.01
C GLU A 162 1.85 -11.81 0.41
N ARG A 163 0.84 -12.57 0.84
CA ARG A 163 0.56 -13.90 0.27
C ARG A 163 0.15 -13.85 -1.19
N GLN A 164 -0.63 -12.85 -1.59
CA GLN A 164 -0.99 -12.61 -3.00
C GLN A 164 0.25 -12.26 -3.82
N ALA A 165 1.08 -11.33 -3.35
CA ALA A 165 2.32 -10.93 -4.03
C ALA A 165 3.26 -12.12 -4.25
N ARG A 166 3.44 -12.97 -3.23
CA ARG A 166 4.22 -14.22 -3.32
C ARG A 166 3.64 -15.20 -4.35
N SER A 167 2.32 -15.35 -4.40
CA SER A 167 1.65 -16.22 -5.37
C SER A 167 1.84 -15.71 -6.81
N MET A 168 1.77 -14.39 -7.02
CA MET A 168 2.02 -13.76 -8.32
C MET A 168 3.45 -13.99 -8.79
N LEU A 169 4.44 -13.85 -7.90
CA LEU A 169 5.83 -14.15 -8.21
C LEU A 169 6.03 -15.62 -8.61
N GLN A 170 5.45 -16.56 -7.86
CA GLN A 170 5.53 -17.98 -8.20
C GLN A 170 4.93 -18.27 -9.58
N ALA A 171 3.76 -17.69 -9.89
CA ALA A 171 3.11 -17.84 -11.18
C ALA A 171 3.97 -17.25 -12.32
N PHE A 172 4.53 -16.06 -12.11
CA PHE A 172 5.42 -15.38 -13.05
C PHE A 172 6.65 -16.25 -13.37
N VAL A 173 7.36 -16.74 -12.36
CA VAL A 173 8.57 -17.56 -12.54
C VAL A 173 8.23 -18.87 -13.25
N ARG A 174 7.12 -19.54 -12.87
CA ARG A 174 6.68 -20.77 -13.52
C ARG A 174 6.37 -20.57 -15.00
N ARG A 175 5.77 -19.43 -15.36
CA ARG A 175 5.50 -19.07 -16.77
C ARG A 175 6.81 -18.88 -17.54
N LYS A 176 7.77 -18.12 -16.98
CA LYS A 176 9.08 -17.89 -17.60
C LYS A 176 9.89 -19.17 -17.79
N LEU A 177 9.80 -20.11 -16.85
CA LEU A 177 10.44 -21.43 -16.95
C LEU A 177 9.82 -22.35 -18.02
N LYS A 178 8.58 -22.12 -18.43
CA LYS A 178 7.92 -22.85 -19.53
C LYS A 178 8.25 -22.27 -20.89
N GLU A 179 8.52 -20.96 -20.96
CA GLU A 179 8.92 -20.23 -22.17
C GLU A 179 10.38 -20.49 -22.57
N ALA A 180 11.20 -21.01 -21.64
CA ALA A 180 12.64 -21.29 -21.81
C ALA A 180 12.96 -22.76 -22.09
#